data_AF-A0A946JUT2-F1
#
_entry.id   AF-A0A946JUT2-F1
#
_cell.length_a   1.000
_cell.length_b   1.000
_cell.length_c   1.000
_cell.angle_alpha   90.00
_cell.angle_beta   90.00
_cell.angle_gamma   90.00
#
_symmetry.space_group_name_H-M   'P 1'
#
loop_
_entity.id
_entity.type
_entity.pdbx_description
1 polymer ?
#
loop_
_entity_poly.entity_id
_entity_poly.type
_entity_poly.pdbx_seq_one_letter_code
_entity_poly.pdbx_strand_id
1 'polypeptide(L)' 'MNNLIKLILSTCLISFAFSAYNVGQTVSSSDQNIDFNVCYGDYESSTLSLADFNGALNGGSYKVIHIDMAASW' A
#
# COMPACT_ATOMS: atom_id res chain seq x y z
N MET A 1 6.93 -39.26 1.11
CA MET A 1 5.53 -38.88 0.82
C MET A 1 4.99 -37.86 1.83
N ASN A 2 5.02 -38.13 3.14
CA ASN A 2 4.49 -37.20 4.16
C ASN A 2 5.17 -35.82 4.21
N ASN A 3 6.48 -35.73 3.99
CA ASN A 3 7.20 -34.44 4.05
C ASN A 3 6.92 -33.56 2.82
N LEU A 4 6.68 -34.15 1.65
CA LEU A 4 6.31 -33.42 0.44
C LEU A 4 4.89 -32.85 0.56
N ILE A 5 3.96 -33.63 1.09
CA ILE A 5 2.58 -33.16 1.36
C ILE A 5 2.60 -32.02 2.39
N LYS A 6 3.39 -32.15 3.46
CA LYS A 6 3.56 -31.07 4.45
C LYS A 6 4.15 -29.80 3.83
N LEU A 7 5.12 -29.94 2.92
CA LEU A 7 5.72 -28.81 2.22
C LEU A 7 4.70 -28.10 1.31
N ILE A 8 3.94 -28.86 0.51
CA ILE A 8 2.89 -28.33 -0.38
C ILE A 8 1.79 -27.63 0.41
N LEU A 9 1.37 -28.22 1.54
CA LEU A 9 0.35 -27.61 2.39
C LEU A 9 0.85 -26.31 3.03
N SER A 10 2.11 -26.28 3.47
CA SER A 10 2.75 -25.07 4.00
C SER A 10 2.83 -23.95 2.96
N THR A 11 3.25 -24.27 1.73
CA THR A 11 3.36 -23.26 0.67
C THR A 11 2.00 -22.72 0.21
N CYS A 12 0.96 -23.56 0.12
CA CYS A 12 -0.40 -23.10 -0.20
C CYS A 12 -0.97 -22.16 0.87
N LEU A 13 -0.72 -22.41 2.15
CA LEU A 13 -1.22 -21.55 3.23
C LEU A 13 -0.57 -20.15 3.20
N ILE A 14 0.71 -20.08 2.85
CA ILE A 14 1.44 -18.81 2.74
C ILE A 14 0.92 -17.97 1.57
N SER A 15 0.45 -18.59 0.48
CA SER A 15 -0.09 -17.88 -0.69
C SER A 15 -1.30 -16.98 -0.38
N PHE A 16 -2.13 -17.36 0.59
CA PHE A 16 -3.30 -16.56 1.00
C PHE A 16 -2.95 -15.36 1.87
N ALA A 17 -1.72 -15.28 2.39
CA ALA A 17 -1.27 -14.18 3.24
C ALA A 17 -0.87 -12.92 2.44
N PHE A 18 -0.79 -12.99 1.10
CA PHE A 18 -0.27 -11.89 0.26
C PHE A 18 -1.33 -10.87 -0.21
N SER A 19 -2.60 -11.02 0.17
CA SER A 19 -3.58 -9.93 -0.01
C SER A 19 -3.49 -8.98 1.19
N ALA A 20 -2.79 -7.86 1.02
CA ALA A 20 -2.68 -6.83 2.06
C ALA A 20 -3.99 -6.05 2.24
N TYR A 21 -4.77 -5.88 1.17
CA TYR A 21 -6.03 -5.14 1.15
C TYR A 21 -7.07 -5.80 0.24
N ASN A 22 -8.34 -5.62 0.59
CA ASN A 22 -9.55 -6.06 -0.11
C ASN A 22 -10.48 -4.89 -0.42
N VAL A 23 -11.43 -5.11 -1.32
CA VAL A 23 -12.46 -4.11 -1.70
C VAL A 23 -13.19 -3.60 -0.45
N GLY A 24 -13.27 -2.28 -0.31
CA GLY A 24 -13.92 -1.61 0.82
C GLY A 24 -13.03 -1.38 2.04
N GLN A 25 -11.79 -1.88 2.05
CA GLN A 25 -10.82 -1.52 3.08
C GLN A 25 -10.18 -0.15 2.78
N THR A 26 -9.71 0.51 3.85
CA THR A 26 -8.96 1.78 3.77
C THR A 26 -7.48 1.51 4.03
N VAL A 27 -6.60 2.26 3.36
CA VAL A 27 -5.15 2.19 3.58
C VAL A 27 -4.83 2.53 5.04
N SER A 28 -4.00 1.71 5.68
CA SER A 28 -3.61 1.89 7.08
C SER A 28 -2.78 3.18 7.28
N SER A 29 -2.70 3.67 8.51
CA SER A 29 -1.84 4.83 8.82
C SER A 29 -0.36 4.53 8.54
N SER A 30 0.12 3.32 8.86
CA SER A 30 1.50 2.94 8.57
C SER A 30 1.80 3.01 7.07
N ASP A 31 0.88 2.52 6.23
CA ASP A 31 1.10 2.47 4.79
C ASP A 31 0.90 3.85 4.15
N GLN A 32 0.09 4.71 4.75
CA GLN A 32 -0.03 6.09 4.31
C GLN A 32 1.26 6.90 4.53
N ASN A 33 2.03 6.57 5.57
CA ASN A 33 3.28 7.23 5.93
C ASN A 33 4.52 6.65 5.20
N ILE A 34 4.32 5.82 4.17
CA ILE A 34 5.42 5.37 3.31
C ILE A 34 5.89 6.56 2.45
N ASP A 35 7.19 6.83 2.49
CA ASP A 35 7.82 7.89 1.70
C ASP A 35 8.11 7.42 0.27
N PHE A 36 7.68 8.22 -0.70
CA PHE A 36 7.97 8.07 -2.12
C PHE A 36 8.83 9.24 -2.58
N ASN A 37 9.91 8.98 -3.32
CA ASN A 37 10.73 10.06 -3.85
C ASN A 37 9.97 10.87 -4.90
N VAL A 38 10.05 12.20 -4.80
CA VAL A 38 9.54 13.10 -5.82
C VAL A 38 10.55 13.17 -6.96
N CYS A 39 10.26 12.46 -8.06
CA CYS A 39 11.14 12.44 -9.23
C CYS A 39 10.92 13.63 -10.17
N TYR A 40 9.68 14.10 -10.28
CA TYR A 40 9.27 15.20 -11.16
C TYR A 40 8.14 16.00 -10.50
N GLY A 41 8.11 17.31 -10.78
CA GLY A 41 7.10 18.23 -10.25
C GLY A 41 7.64 19.17 -9.18
N ASP A 42 6.84 20.18 -8.88
CA ASP A 42 7.11 21.13 -7.79
C ASP A 42 6.36 20.65 -6.55
N TYR A 43 7.11 20.06 -5.61
CA TYR A 43 6.59 19.57 -4.33
C TYR A 43 7.46 20.14 -3.22
N GLU A 44 6.83 20.51 -2.10
CA GLU A 44 7.51 21.19 -0.98
C GLU A 44 8.63 20.36 -0.35
N SER A 45 8.57 19.04 -0.50
CA SER A 45 9.54 18.07 0.03
C SER A 45 10.17 17.25 -1.09
N SER A 46 11.33 16.65 -0.82
CA SER A 46 11.93 15.64 -1.71
C SER A 46 11.20 14.30 -1.69
N THR A 47 10.33 14.09 -0.70
CA THR A 47 9.48 12.91 -0.55
C THR A 47 8.01 13.29 -0.47
N LEU A 48 7.16 12.40 -0.94
CA LEU A 48 5.70 12.46 -0.91
C LEU A 48 5.18 11.22 -0.18
N SER A 49 4.20 11.41 0.70
CA SER A 49 3.47 10.31 1.35
C SER A 49 1.98 10.41 1.05
N LEU A 50 1.21 9.33 1.20
CA LEU A 50 -0.25 9.42 1.09
C LEU A 50 -0.86 10.19 2.28
N ALA A 51 -0.17 10.23 3.42
CA ALA A 51 -0.58 10.99 4.59
C ALA A 51 -0.62 12.51 4.31
N ASP A 52 0.18 13.01 3.37
CA ASP A 52 0.18 14.42 2.95
C ASP A 52 -1.17 14.87 2.36
N PHE A 53 -1.98 13.92 1.90
CA PHE A 53 -3.31 14.16 1.36
C PHE A 53 -4.45 13.83 2.34
N ASN A 54 -4.11 13.28 3.51
CA ASN A 54 -5.09 12.93 4.53
C ASN A 54 -5.46 14.16 5.38
N GLY A 55 -6.62 14.75 5.06
CA GLY A 55 -7.14 15.92 5.77
C GLY A 55 -7.35 15.71 7.27
N ALA A 56 -7.51 14.48 7.76
CA ALA A 56 -7.60 14.21 9.20
C ALA A 56 -6.26 14.42 9.92
N LEU A 57 -5.14 14.29 9.21
CA LEU A 57 -3.78 14.53 9.72
C LEU A 57 -3.32 15.97 9.47
N ASN A 58 -3.88 16.63 8.44
CA ASN A 58 -3.42 17.93 7.95
C ASN A 58 -4.39 19.07 8.26
N GLY A 59 -4.95 19.08 9.47
CA GLY A 59 -5.76 20.20 9.99
C GLY A 59 -7.11 20.41 9.29
N GLY A 60 -7.69 19.37 8.68
CA GLY A 60 -8.96 19.42 7.96
C GLY A 60 -8.84 19.75 6.46
N SER A 61 -7.62 19.85 5.92
CA SER A 61 -7.39 20.12 4.50
C SER A 61 -7.47 18.83 3.67
N TYR A 62 -8.69 18.41 3.33
CA TYR A 62 -8.91 17.23 2.50
C TYR A 62 -8.57 17.48 1.03
N LYS A 63 -7.89 16.52 0.40
CA LYS A 63 -7.53 16.56 -1.02
C LYS A 63 -8.15 15.37 -1.74
N VAL A 64 -8.48 15.58 -3.01
CA VAL A 64 -8.85 14.50 -3.94
C VAL A 64 -7.64 14.23 -4.81
N ILE A 65 -7.16 12.98 -4.81
CA ILE A 65 -6.02 12.54 -5.61
C ILE A 65 -6.43 11.40 -6.54
N HIS A 66 -5.74 11.29 -7.67
CA HIS A 66 -5.87 10.18 -8.60
C HIS A 66 -4.56 9.40 -8.60
N ILE A 67 -4.64 8.09 -8.35
CA ILE A 67 -3.50 7.19 -8.40
C ILE A 67 -3.70 6.30 -9.63
N ASP A 68 -2.81 6.43 -10.60
CA ASP A 68 -2.74 5.53 -11.73
C ASP A 68 -1.74 4.40 -11.42
N MET A 69 -2.16 3.16 -11.64
CA MET A 69 -1.37 1.97 -11.35
C MET A 69 -1.36 1.06 -12.58
N ALA A 70 -0.19 0.94 -13.20
CA ALA A 70 0.07 -0.10 -14.18
C ALA A 70 0.59 -1.35 -13.47
N ALA A 71 -0.29 -2.32 -13.22
CA ALA A 71 0.10 -3.62 -12.68
C ALA A 71 -0.01 -4.71 -13.76
N SER A 72 1.03 -5.52 -13.93
CA SER A 72 0.98 -6.77 -14.70
C SER A 72 0.69 -7.92 -13.74
N TRP A 73 -0.18 -8.83 -14.16
CA TRP A 73 -0.50 -10.08 -13.46
C TRP A 73 0.44 -11.21 -13.88
#